data_AF-A0A971R2Q7-F1
#
_entry.id   AF-A0A971R2Q7-F1
#
_cell.length_a   1.000
_cell.length_b   1.000
_cell.length_c   1.000
_cell.angle_alpha   90.00
_cell.angle_beta   90.00
_cell.angle_gamma   90.00
#
_symmetry.space_group_name_H-M   'P 1'
#
loop_
_entity.id
_entity.type
_entity.pdbx_description
1 polymer ?
#
loop_
_entity_poly.entity_id
_entity_poly.type
_entity_poly.pdbx_seq_one_letter_code
_entity_poly.pdbx_strand_id
1 'polypeptide(L)'
;LDTSGLIYNRDLISESELPETWDDFFRIAEALTLRNEDGKIVQYGTLLNPKDMWFNYPIIKDHGGYYYGKAPNGDYNPYDVGLDNDCMLDYVNRMKELQKKGLTLANENGTESHISAEFANGRAAMILYGLWNASIYQSMCVDYGIAPLPKGRNGEVSRPLATVQGFVVNRFTRNMEAVESFLEFVLRDENQQKLIEAGNRAERRTGERNPCNISVIESDYVSKDPILSSLSAIGFNCEPFPNIPEGTIWYNYTSTAFRTIFYGDKSGNPVDAKEKLTELANKIRGDVAVMNKVPEKIEIPTGYLVFFASLAAAGLAFLLVWRRRSAAPGEIAERYGRKESIVAWLMLAPLFFLLSMFYIFPVFHNIYLSLTNYSGVNLRDYGIVGLSNYVEIFSTGINGLVSMIIWTVAFAATVVGLSFLAGTVLAVVLDKVKVRIAKIYKIVFILPWVVPSVITLLMWRGMLESDGLVNRLLGIMGMPPVPWLTSSFVAKLSCIFVMSWFSFPYFMVVSSGVLKSIPRDYYEVAKIAGAGNAFIFFKITVPLVFKALFPMMIMSFIMQFNQFGVYLLTQGGPPGDVLGSPGSTDLLITYVFNTAFNTKRYSLAAAYSVIIFCFVGLFAFVSLRIGKRKIYE
;
A
#
# COMPACT_ATOMS: atom_id res chain seq x y z
N LEU A 1 -22.04 9.30 11.22
CA LEU A 1 -20.89 10.15 11.63
C LEU A 1 -19.74 9.23 12.02
N ASP A 2 -18.54 9.41 11.49
CA ASP A 2 -17.37 8.63 11.92
C ASP A 2 -16.50 9.49 12.84
N THR A 3 -16.48 9.16 14.13
CA THR A 3 -15.75 9.92 15.16
C THR A 3 -15.27 8.99 16.27
N SER A 4 -14.46 9.52 17.19
CA SER A 4 -13.84 8.77 18.30
C SER A 4 -14.18 9.39 19.65
N GLY A 5 -14.17 8.58 20.70
CA GLY A 5 -14.35 9.03 22.07
C GLY A 5 -13.32 8.40 23.02
N LEU A 6 -13.55 8.60 24.31
CA LEU A 6 -12.82 7.92 25.37
C LEU A 6 -13.52 6.59 25.64
N ILE A 7 -12.93 5.48 25.18
CA ILE A 7 -13.41 4.14 25.52
C ILE A 7 -12.72 3.70 26.80
N TYR A 8 -13.48 3.18 27.77
CA TYR A 8 -12.96 2.76 29.07
C TYR A 8 -13.49 1.39 29.46
N ASN A 9 -12.67 0.63 30.18
CA ASN A 9 -12.99 -0.68 30.72
C ASN A 9 -13.52 -0.53 32.15
N ARG A 10 -14.79 -0.90 32.37
CA ARG A 10 -15.47 -0.74 33.66
C ARG A 10 -14.92 -1.63 34.77
N ASP A 11 -14.22 -2.71 34.43
CA ASP A 11 -13.54 -3.56 35.40
C ASP A 11 -12.28 -2.87 35.98
N LEU A 12 -11.74 -1.87 35.27
CA LEU A 12 -10.47 -1.20 35.62
C LEU A 12 -10.65 0.25 36.08
N ILE A 13 -11.72 0.92 35.66
CA ILE A 13 -12.03 2.29 36.05
C ILE A 13 -13.55 2.51 36.09
N SER A 14 -14.04 3.12 37.18
CA SER A 14 -15.45 3.44 37.30
C SER A 14 -15.82 4.72 36.55
N GLU A 15 -17.10 4.88 36.18
CA GLU A 15 -17.58 6.06 35.45
C GLU A 15 -17.39 7.38 36.24
N SER A 16 -17.46 7.34 37.57
CA SER A 16 -17.21 8.48 38.45
C SER A 16 -15.73 8.90 38.53
N GLU A 17 -14.82 8.01 38.13
CA GLU A 17 -13.37 8.27 38.13
C GLU A 17 -12.87 8.72 36.76
N LEU A 18 -13.77 8.89 35.78
CA LEU A 18 -13.39 9.32 34.45
C LEU A 18 -12.78 10.73 34.47
N PRO A 19 -11.74 10.98 33.66
CA PRO A 19 -11.02 12.24 33.67
C PRO A 19 -11.85 13.38 33.09
N GLU A 20 -11.92 14.50 33.82
CA GLU A 20 -12.55 15.73 33.33
C GLU A 20 -11.62 16.56 32.44
N THR A 21 -10.30 16.50 32.67
CA THR A 21 -9.27 17.26 31.94
C THR A 21 -8.19 16.33 31.37
N TRP A 22 -7.44 16.79 30.36
CA TRP A 22 -6.32 15.99 29.83
C TRP A 22 -5.23 15.71 30.88
N ASP A 23 -5.00 16.63 31.81
CA ASP A 23 -4.05 16.39 32.90
C ASP A 23 -4.55 15.33 33.89
N ASP A 24 -5.86 15.31 34.19
CA ASP A 24 -6.47 14.21 34.93
C ASP A 24 -6.36 12.89 34.18
N PHE A 25 -6.61 12.89 32.87
CA PHE A 25 -6.49 11.70 32.03
C PHE A 25 -5.08 11.10 32.14
N PHE A 26 -4.03 11.90 31.99
CA PHE A 26 -2.66 11.39 32.09
C PHE A 26 -2.29 10.96 33.51
N ARG A 27 -2.75 11.68 34.53
CA ARG A 27 -2.51 11.33 35.94
C ARG A 27 -3.18 10.01 36.31
N ILE A 28 -4.45 9.83 35.95
CA ILE A 28 -5.22 8.61 36.19
C ILE A 28 -4.63 7.44 35.39
N ALA A 29 -4.28 7.66 34.12
CA ALA A 29 -3.64 6.64 33.30
C ALA A 29 -2.28 6.21 33.86
N GLU A 30 -1.49 7.13 34.40
CA GLU A 30 -0.24 6.79 35.09
C GLU A 30 -0.50 5.94 36.34
N ALA A 31 -1.49 6.32 37.16
CA ALA A 31 -1.86 5.57 38.37
C ALA A 31 -2.38 4.15 38.08
N LEU A 32 -3.11 3.97 36.97
CA LEU A 32 -3.65 2.68 36.54
C LEU A 32 -2.63 1.81 35.77
N THR A 33 -1.43 2.33 35.50
CA THR A 33 -0.37 1.59 34.81
C THR A 33 0.41 0.75 35.81
N LEU A 34 0.26 -0.58 35.74
CA LEU A 34 0.89 -1.53 36.64
C LEU A 34 2.10 -2.22 35.98
N ARG A 35 3.17 -2.39 36.75
CA ARG A 35 4.41 -3.07 36.33
C ARG A 35 4.66 -4.29 37.21
N ASN A 36 5.16 -5.37 36.62
CA ASN A 36 5.64 -6.53 37.37
C ASN A 36 7.01 -6.26 38.02
N GLU A 37 7.54 -7.25 38.74
CA GLU A 37 8.85 -7.17 39.41
C GLU A 37 10.02 -6.91 38.44
N ASP A 38 9.89 -7.34 37.18
CA ASP A 38 10.87 -7.08 36.11
C ASP A 38 10.73 -5.68 35.47
N GLY A 39 9.81 -4.85 35.96
CA GLY A 39 9.52 -3.52 35.43
C GLY A 39 8.71 -3.50 34.13
N LYS A 40 8.26 -4.66 33.64
CA LYS A 40 7.41 -4.80 32.45
C LYS A 40 5.97 -4.44 32.79
N ILE A 41 5.34 -3.64 31.93
CA ILE A 41 3.94 -3.24 32.10
C ILE A 41 3.05 -4.47 31.89
N VAL A 42 2.18 -4.75 32.85
CA VAL A 42 1.18 -5.83 32.82
C VAL A 42 -0.24 -5.30 32.61
N GLN A 43 -0.46 -4.04 32.98
CA GLN A 43 -1.70 -3.31 32.74
C GLN A 43 -1.34 -1.87 32.37
N TYR A 44 -1.96 -1.37 31.31
CA TYR A 44 -1.85 0.01 30.85
C TYR A 44 -3.03 0.81 31.39
N GLY A 45 -2.78 1.98 31.98
CA GLY A 45 -3.88 2.92 32.21
C GLY A 45 -4.37 3.54 30.90
N THR A 46 -3.45 3.80 29.96
CA THR A 46 -3.79 4.11 28.57
C THR A 46 -2.65 3.73 27.62
N LEU A 47 -2.98 3.64 26.34
CA LEU A 47 -2.02 3.49 25.24
C LEU A 47 -2.40 4.42 24.09
N LEU A 48 -1.56 5.41 23.83
CA LEU A 48 -1.66 6.30 22.67
C LEU A 48 -0.68 5.88 21.57
N ASN A 49 -1.08 5.98 20.30
CA ASN A 49 -0.17 5.85 19.17
C ASN A 49 0.40 7.24 18.84
N PRO A 50 1.65 7.57 19.21
CA PRO A 50 2.18 8.91 19.00
C PRO A 50 2.37 9.26 17.51
N LYS A 51 2.34 8.27 16.60
CA LYS A 51 2.45 8.48 15.15
C LYS A 51 1.14 8.92 14.50
N ASP A 52 0.02 8.68 15.18
CA ASP A 52 -1.30 8.95 14.63
C ASP A 52 -1.75 10.37 15.01
N MET A 53 -2.10 11.17 14.01
CA MET A 53 -2.65 12.51 14.24
C MET A 53 -4.17 12.51 14.38
N TRP A 54 -4.88 11.46 13.98
CA TRP A 54 -6.34 11.44 13.97
C TRP A 54 -6.90 11.34 15.39
N PHE A 55 -6.50 10.30 16.13
CA PHE A 55 -6.96 10.08 17.51
C PHE A 55 -6.35 11.07 18.49
N ASN A 56 -5.12 11.52 18.24
CA ASN A 56 -4.46 12.52 19.07
C ASN A 56 -4.80 13.96 18.69
N TYR A 57 -5.57 14.19 17.62
CA TYR A 57 -5.90 15.56 17.17
C TYR A 57 -6.44 16.47 18.29
N PRO A 58 -7.32 16.01 19.18
CA PRO A 58 -7.84 16.86 20.25
C PRO A 58 -6.74 17.34 21.21
N ILE A 59 -5.73 16.49 21.48
CA ILE A 59 -4.56 16.84 22.28
C ILE A 59 -3.64 17.77 21.48
N ILE A 60 -3.40 17.48 20.20
CA ILE A 60 -2.61 18.36 19.31
C ILE A 60 -3.21 19.77 19.28
N LYS A 61 -4.52 19.87 19.18
CA LYS A 61 -5.26 21.13 19.12
C LYS A 61 -5.25 21.88 20.44
N ASP A 62 -5.35 21.18 21.57
CA ASP A 62 -5.19 21.76 22.91
C ASP A 62 -3.82 22.44 23.10
N HIS A 63 -2.79 21.88 22.46
CA HIS A 63 -1.47 22.47 22.42
C HIS A 63 -1.30 23.57 21.36
N GLY A 64 -2.27 23.80 20.46
CA GLY A 64 -2.26 24.82 19.42
C GLY A 64 -1.89 24.33 18.01
N GLY A 65 -1.70 23.02 17.82
CA GLY A 65 -1.48 22.43 16.50
C GLY A 65 -2.77 22.24 15.70
N TYR A 66 -2.70 22.24 14.37
CA TYR A 66 -3.85 21.99 13.50
C TYR A 66 -3.42 21.44 12.14
N TYR A 67 -4.37 20.87 11.37
CA TYR A 67 -4.11 20.48 9.98
C TYR A 67 -3.98 21.73 9.11
N TYR A 68 -5.12 22.32 8.72
CA TYR A 68 -5.15 23.52 7.90
C TYR A 68 -5.77 24.69 8.66
N GLY A 69 -5.12 25.86 8.56
CA GLY A 69 -5.68 27.10 9.05
C GLY A 69 -6.88 27.53 8.20
N LYS A 70 -7.66 28.47 8.73
CA LYS A 70 -8.83 29.03 8.03
C LYS A 70 -8.55 30.47 7.61
N ALA A 71 -8.93 30.80 6.38
CA ALA A 71 -8.97 32.17 5.90
C ALA A 71 -10.10 32.96 6.61
N PRO A 72 -10.10 34.31 6.55
CA PRO A 72 -11.11 35.14 7.21
C PRO A 72 -12.57 34.85 6.79
N ASN A 73 -12.77 34.24 5.62
CA ASN A 73 -14.08 33.81 5.11
C ASN A 73 -14.54 32.44 5.66
N GLY A 74 -13.72 31.77 6.46
CA GLY A 74 -14.00 30.45 7.05
C GLY A 74 -13.52 29.25 6.24
N ASP A 75 -13.03 29.47 5.01
CA ASP A 75 -12.50 28.40 4.16
C ASP A 75 -11.14 27.93 4.65
N TYR A 76 -10.82 26.65 4.46
CA TYR A 76 -9.49 26.14 4.77
C TYR A 76 -8.46 26.66 3.77
N ASN A 77 -7.32 27.13 4.29
CA ASN A 77 -6.16 27.51 3.50
C ASN A 77 -5.17 26.32 3.46
N PRO A 78 -4.99 25.65 2.30
CA PRO A 78 -4.13 24.48 2.22
C PRO A 78 -2.63 24.82 2.37
N TYR A 79 -2.24 26.08 2.32
CA TYR A 79 -0.85 26.53 2.54
C TYR A 79 -0.55 26.84 4.00
N ASP A 80 -1.58 27.03 4.83
CA ASP A 80 -1.45 27.30 6.26
C ASP A 80 -1.46 25.98 7.04
N VAL A 81 -0.26 25.42 7.21
CA VAL A 81 0.00 24.12 7.83
C VAL A 81 0.33 24.32 9.31
N GLY A 82 -0.51 23.82 10.21
CA GLY A 82 -0.37 24.04 11.66
C GLY A 82 0.57 23.10 12.42
N LEU A 83 1.65 22.63 11.76
CA LEU A 83 2.59 21.66 12.36
C LEU A 83 3.96 22.23 12.74
N ASP A 84 4.38 23.36 12.17
CA ASP A 84 5.71 23.95 12.36
C ASP A 84 5.69 25.17 13.29
N ASN A 85 5.03 25.03 14.44
CA ASN A 85 4.96 26.06 15.48
C ASN A 85 5.46 25.51 16.85
N ASP A 86 5.82 26.43 17.76
CA ASP A 86 6.35 26.06 19.08
C ASP A 86 5.30 25.32 19.95
N CYS A 87 4.02 25.59 19.70
CA CYS A 87 2.86 24.88 20.25
C CYS A 87 2.88 23.37 19.93
N MET A 88 3.13 23.00 18.68
CA MET A 88 3.26 21.60 18.26
C MET A 88 4.50 20.94 18.87
N LEU A 89 5.58 21.69 19.10
CA LEU A 89 6.76 21.19 19.80
C LEU A 89 6.45 20.87 21.27
N ASP A 90 5.60 21.67 21.94
CA ASP A 90 5.10 21.38 23.30
C ASP A 90 4.32 20.05 23.33
N TYR A 91 3.44 19.82 22.35
CA TYR A 91 2.75 18.53 22.20
C TYR A 91 3.73 17.35 22.04
N VAL A 92 4.73 17.50 21.16
CA VAL A 92 5.73 16.44 20.94
C VAL A 92 6.50 16.13 22.22
N ASN A 93 6.91 17.16 22.96
CA ASN A 93 7.62 16.99 24.22
C ASN A 93 6.73 16.29 25.25
N ARG A 94 5.47 16.68 25.36
CA ARG A 94 4.49 16.02 26.23
C ARG A 94 4.33 14.55 25.87
N MET A 95 4.18 14.21 24.59
CA MET A 95 4.07 12.82 24.15
C MET A 95 5.34 12.00 24.43
N LYS A 96 6.53 12.61 24.32
CA LYS A 96 7.81 11.96 24.72
C LYS A 96 7.89 11.70 26.22
N GLU A 97 7.35 12.58 27.06
CA GLU A 97 7.24 12.33 28.51
C GLU A 97 6.30 11.16 28.81
N LEU A 98 5.13 11.14 28.16
CA LEU A 98 4.15 10.06 28.31
C LEU A 98 4.71 8.71 27.82
N GLN A 99 5.54 8.72 26.78
CA GLN A 99 6.24 7.52 26.31
C GLN A 99 7.18 6.96 27.37
N LYS A 100 7.95 7.81 28.07
CA LYS A 100 8.82 7.37 29.19
C LYS A 100 8.02 6.75 30.34
N LYS A 101 6.79 7.22 30.56
CA LYS A 101 5.87 6.69 31.58
C LYS A 101 5.19 5.38 31.15
N GLY A 102 5.24 5.04 29.87
CA GLY A 102 4.61 3.83 29.32
C GLY A 102 3.15 4.02 28.92
N LEU A 103 2.71 5.26 28.70
CA LEU A 103 1.33 5.61 28.32
C LEU A 103 1.14 5.71 26.79
N THR A 104 2.21 5.48 26.03
CA THR A 104 2.19 5.44 24.57
C THR A 104 2.82 4.14 24.09
N LEU A 105 2.59 3.80 22.82
CA LEU A 105 3.24 2.65 22.19
C LEU A 105 4.78 2.79 22.26
N ALA A 106 5.42 1.84 22.92
CA ALA A 106 6.90 1.75 22.97
C ALA A 106 7.49 1.17 21.68
N ASN A 107 6.73 0.32 20.99
CA ASN A 107 7.12 -0.27 19.72
C ASN A 107 6.79 0.68 18.56
N GLU A 108 7.80 1.06 17.78
CA GLU A 108 7.64 1.88 16.56
C GLU A 108 6.69 1.26 15.53
N ASN A 109 6.48 -0.05 15.59
CA ASN A 109 5.65 -0.82 14.67
C ASN A 109 4.23 -1.04 15.21
N GLY A 110 3.98 -0.65 16.45
CA GLY A 110 2.64 -0.69 17.02
C GLY A 110 1.68 0.19 16.21
N THR A 111 0.43 -0.25 16.13
CA THR A 111 -0.68 0.46 15.50
C THR A 111 -1.88 0.44 16.44
N GLU A 112 -2.95 1.10 16.01
CA GLU A 112 -4.26 1.09 16.65
C GLU A 112 -4.79 -0.32 16.87
N SER A 113 -4.43 -1.28 16.00
CA SER A 113 -4.82 -2.67 16.16
C SER A 113 -4.21 -3.29 17.42
N HIS A 114 -2.97 -2.93 17.76
CA HIS A 114 -2.34 -3.36 19.01
C HIS A 114 -3.03 -2.73 20.22
N ILE A 115 -3.31 -1.41 20.17
CA ILE A 115 -4.05 -0.71 21.24
C ILE A 115 -5.42 -1.36 21.48
N SER A 116 -6.16 -1.60 20.40
CA SER A 116 -7.46 -2.27 20.44
C SER A 116 -7.35 -3.71 20.97
N ALA A 117 -6.28 -4.43 20.64
CA ALA A 117 -6.07 -5.78 21.16
C ALA A 117 -5.71 -5.78 22.65
N GLU A 118 -4.89 -4.84 23.12
CA GLU A 118 -4.58 -4.69 24.54
C GLU A 118 -5.83 -4.37 25.36
N PHE A 119 -6.69 -3.49 24.85
CA PHE A 119 -7.99 -3.20 25.45
C PHE A 119 -8.91 -4.43 25.45
N ALA A 120 -9.01 -5.14 24.32
CA ALA A 120 -9.85 -6.33 24.19
C ALA A 120 -9.42 -7.48 25.13
N ASN A 121 -8.13 -7.56 25.45
CA ASN A 121 -7.59 -8.52 26.42
C ASN A 121 -7.71 -8.05 27.89
N GLY A 122 -8.41 -6.93 28.15
CA GLY A 122 -8.56 -6.38 29.50
C GLY A 122 -7.26 -5.81 30.09
N ARG A 123 -6.27 -5.49 29.25
CA ARG A 123 -4.96 -4.97 29.69
C ARG A 123 -4.82 -3.46 29.56
N ALA A 124 -5.81 -2.75 29.01
CA ALA A 124 -5.83 -1.29 28.94
C ALA A 124 -7.10 -0.72 29.59
N ALA A 125 -6.96 0.23 30.51
CA ALA A 125 -8.10 0.83 31.20
C ALA A 125 -8.85 1.86 30.32
N MET A 126 -8.12 2.69 29.58
CA MET A 126 -8.69 3.74 28.72
C MET A 126 -7.97 3.84 27.37
N ILE A 127 -8.71 4.03 26.28
CA ILE A 127 -8.14 4.26 24.94
C ILE A 127 -8.91 5.36 24.20
N LEU A 128 -8.22 6.07 23.31
CA LEU A 128 -8.84 7.01 22.37
C LEU A 128 -9.14 6.27 21.07
N TYR A 129 -10.40 5.90 20.85
CA TYR A 129 -10.78 5.09 19.69
C TYR A 129 -12.25 5.27 19.31
N GLY A 130 -12.63 4.76 18.14
CA GLY A 130 -14.02 4.66 17.70
C GLY A 130 -14.56 3.24 17.83
N LEU A 131 -15.87 3.07 17.68
CA LEU A 131 -16.53 1.77 17.89
C LEU A 131 -16.47 0.82 16.68
N TRP A 132 -15.59 1.06 15.71
CA TRP A 132 -15.44 0.19 14.53
C TRP A 132 -15.06 -1.26 14.88
N ASN A 133 -14.42 -1.47 16.04
CA ASN A 133 -14.04 -2.79 16.57
C ASN A 133 -14.89 -3.22 17.77
N ALA A 134 -16.04 -2.58 18.04
CA ALA A 134 -16.90 -2.90 19.17
C ALA A 134 -17.31 -4.38 19.21
N SER A 135 -17.48 -5.02 18.04
CA SER A 135 -17.78 -6.44 17.95
C SER A 135 -16.68 -7.33 18.57
N ILE A 136 -15.42 -6.90 18.51
CA ILE A 136 -14.30 -7.65 19.11
C ILE A 136 -14.41 -7.59 20.63
N TYR A 137 -14.64 -6.41 21.20
CA TYR A 137 -14.79 -6.22 22.65
C TYR A 137 -15.98 -7.02 23.20
N GLN A 138 -17.11 -6.99 22.47
CA GLN A 138 -18.29 -7.81 22.80
C GLN A 138 -17.98 -9.31 22.72
N SER A 139 -17.27 -9.76 21.68
CA SER A 139 -16.92 -11.18 21.52
C SER A 139 -15.94 -11.70 22.58
N MET A 140 -15.10 -10.80 23.12
CA MET A 140 -14.20 -11.08 24.24
C MET A 140 -14.84 -10.80 25.61
N CYS A 141 -16.14 -10.45 25.63
CA CYS A 141 -16.89 -10.16 26.85
C CYS A 141 -16.28 -9.06 27.73
N VAL A 142 -15.66 -8.04 27.14
CA VAL A 142 -15.16 -6.87 27.88
C VAL A 142 -16.33 -5.99 28.31
N ASP A 143 -16.42 -5.63 29.59
CA ASP A 143 -17.37 -4.60 30.05
C ASP A 143 -16.78 -3.21 29.80
N TYR A 144 -17.28 -2.53 28.77
CA TYR A 144 -16.77 -1.22 28.37
C TYR A 144 -17.87 -0.17 28.28
N GLY A 145 -17.46 1.09 28.46
CA GLY A 145 -18.26 2.26 28.15
C GLY A 145 -17.54 3.18 27.16
N ILE A 146 -18.27 4.20 26.69
CA ILE A 146 -17.70 5.30 25.90
C ILE A 146 -18.17 6.62 26.50
N ALA A 147 -17.23 7.55 26.62
CA ALA A 147 -17.44 8.87 27.20
C ALA A 147 -16.91 9.98 26.28
N PRO A 148 -17.40 11.23 26.45
CA PRO A 148 -16.79 12.41 25.84
C PRO A 148 -15.30 12.53 26.16
N LEU A 149 -14.57 13.26 25.32
CA LEU A 149 -13.16 13.52 25.56
C LEU A 149 -12.94 14.49 26.73
N PRO A 150 -11.82 14.36 27.46
CA PRO A 150 -11.47 15.31 28.52
C PRO A 150 -11.35 16.74 28.00
N LYS A 151 -11.65 17.74 28.83
CA LYS A 151 -11.51 19.16 28.49
C LYS A 151 -10.04 19.55 28.30
N GLY A 152 -9.83 20.53 27.42
CA GLY A 152 -8.53 21.17 27.18
C GLY A 152 -8.06 22.03 28.35
N ARG A 153 -6.81 22.50 28.28
CA ARG A 153 -6.14 23.39 29.26
C ARG A 153 -6.93 24.68 29.52
N ASN A 154 -7.64 25.18 28.51
CA ASN A 154 -8.44 26.40 28.61
C ASN A 154 -9.86 26.13 29.14
N GLY A 155 -10.18 24.90 29.57
CA GLY A 155 -11.52 24.48 29.98
C GLY A 155 -12.49 24.24 28.82
N GLU A 156 -12.05 24.41 27.58
CA GLU A 156 -12.84 24.13 26.39
C GLU A 156 -13.08 22.62 26.21
N VAL A 157 -14.25 22.27 25.70
CA VAL A 157 -14.60 20.88 25.38
C VAL A 157 -13.73 20.41 24.20
N SER A 158 -12.93 19.37 24.42
CA SER A 158 -12.13 18.75 23.37
C SER A 158 -13.04 18.12 22.33
N ARG A 159 -12.80 18.45 21.06
CA ARG A 159 -13.61 17.97 19.95
C ARG A 159 -12.86 16.90 19.17
N PRO A 160 -13.33 15.64 19.12
CA PRO A 160 -12.76 14.66 18.22
C PRO A 160 -13.00 15.06 16.78
N LEU A 161 -12.11 14.63 15.89
CA LEU A 161 -12.37 14.74 14.47
C LEU A 161 -13.57 13.88 14.09
N ALA A 162 -14.33 14.38 13.14
CA ALA A 162 -15.37 13.64 12.47
C ALA A 162 -15.20 13.66 10.96
N THR A 163 -15.37 12.49 10.34
CA THR A 163 -15.68 12.39 8.92
C THR A 163 -17.14 12.03 8.72
N VAL A 164 -17.61 12.24 7.49
CA VAL A 164 -18.99 11.99 7.12
C VAL A 164 -19.11 10.68 6.35
N GLN A 165 -19.96 9.78 6.83
CA GLN A 165 -20.59 8.76 5.98
C GLN A 165 -21.79 9.43 5.30
N GLY A 166 -21.54 10.04 4.15
CA GLY A 166 -22.53 10.87 3.46
C GLY A 166 -22.88 10.36 2.07
N PHE A 167 -23.99 10.88 1.54
CA PHE A 167 -24.32 10.74 0.13
C PHE A 167 -23.63 11.85 -0.66
N VAL A 168 -22.97 11.49 -1.75
CA VAL A 168 -22.27 12.46 -2.61
C VAL A 168 -23.05 12.61 -3.91
N VAL A 169 -23.45 13.83 -4.23
CA VAL A 169 -24.06 14.14 -5.53
C VAL A 169 -22.96 14.40 -6.54
N ASN A 170 -22.97 13.64 -7.62
CA ASN A 170 -22.08 13.92 -8.73
C ASN A 170 -22.48 15.26 -9.38
N ARG A 171 -21.56 16.23 -9.39
CA ARG A 171 -21.72 17.55 -10.03
C ARG A 171 -22.20 17.47 -11.49
N PHE A 172 -21.96 16.35 -12.15
CA PHE A 172 -22.29 16.12 -13.55
C PHE A 172 -23.48 15.17 -13.75
N THR A 173 -24.33 14.98 -12.73
CA THR A 173 -25.57 14.20 -12.90
C THR A 173 -26.40 14.78 -14.04
N ARG A 174 -26.95 13.91 -14.90
CA ARG A 174 -27.86 14.32 -15.99
C ARG A 174 -29.31 14.42 -15.53
N ASN A 175 -29.62 13.89 -14.35
CA ASN A 175 -30.95 13.87 -13.78
C ASN A 175 -30.88 14.35 -12.33
N MET A 176 -30.92 15.68 -12.15
CA MET A 176 -30.87 16.28 -10.82
C MET A 176 -32.16 16.00 -10.04
N GLU A 177 -33.31 16.00 -10.72
CA GLU A 177 -34.62 15.76 -10.11
C GLU A 177 -34.70 14.38 -9.42
N ALA A 178 -34.19 13.33 -10.05
CA ALA A 178 -34.14 12.00 -9.44
C ALA A 178 -33.17 11.94 -8.24
N VAL A 179 -32.07 12.71 -8.29
CA VAL A 179 -31.13 12.81 -7.16
C VAL A 179 -31.80 13.53 -5.99
N GLU A 180 -32.46 14.65 -6.24
CA GLU A 180 -33.22 15.40 -5.23
C GLU A 180 -34.31 14.53 -4.62
N SER A 181 -35.12 13.85 -5.45
CA SER A 181 -36.15 12.92 -4.98
C SER A 181 -35.59 11.79 -4.11
N PHE A 182 -34.44 11.22 -4.49
CA PHE A 182 -33.78 10.19 -3.71
C PHE A 182 -33.24 10.72 -2.38
N LEU A 183 -32.59 11.89 -2.40
CA LEU A 183 -32.09 12.54 -1.19
C LEU A 183 -33.23 12.89 -0.25
N GLU A 184 -34.32 13.48 -0.76
CA GLU A 184 -35.52 13.75 0.01
C GLU A 184 -36.07 12.48 0.63
N PHE A 185 -36.18 11.38 -0.13
CA PHE A 185 -36.64 10.10 0.41
C PHE A 185 -35.71 9.60 1.53
N VAL A 186 -34.40 9.50 1.27
CA VAL A 186 -33.43 8.96 2.21
C VAL A 186 -33.32 9.80 3.48
N LEU A 187 -33.38 11.13 3.37
CA LEU A 187 -33.17 12.04 4.49
C LEU A 187 -34.38 12.17 5.42
N ARG A 188 -35.53 11.58 5.07
CA ARG A 188 -36.69 11.49 6.00
C ARG A 188 -36.29 10.77 7.28
N ASP A 189 -36.77 11.29 8.40
CA ASP A 189 -36.54 10.79 9.74
C ASP A 189 -36.79 9.27 9.86
N GLU A 190 -37.91 8.77 9.32
CA GLU A 190 -38.25 7.35 9.33
C GLU A 190 -37.25 6.46 8.56
N ASN A 191 -36.65 6.98 7.50
CA ASN A 191 -35.69 6.26 6.67
C ASN A 191 -34.29 6.34 7.27
N GLN A 192 -33.94 7.47 7.89
CA GLN A 192 -32.73 7.58 8.70
C GLN A 192 -32.79 6.64 9.91
N GLN A 193 -33.94 6.51 10.58
CA GLN A 193 -34.15 5.58 11.68
C GLN A 193 -33.85 4.14 11.23
N LYS A 194 -34.50 3.68 10.15
CA LYS A 194 -34.26 2.35 9.58
C LYS A 194 -32.80 2.13 9.17
N LEU A 195 -32.16 3.15 8.62
CA LEU A 195 -30.76 3.10 8.21
C LEU A 195 -29.83 2.92 9.42
N ILE A 196 -30.12 3.57 10.55
CA ILE A 196 -29.37 3.44 11.79
C ILE A 196 -29.63 2.10 12.47
N GLU A 197 -30.87 1.63 12.54
CA GLU A 197 -31.19 0.30 13.06
C GLU A 197 -30.50 -0.80 12.23
N ALA A 198 -30.60 -0.75 10.91
CA ALA A 198 -29.94 -1.71 10.02
C ALA A 198 -28.42 -1.67 10.15
N GLY A 199 -27.83 -0.47 10.18
CA GLY A 199 -26.39 -0.26 10.35
C GLY A 199 -25.84 -0.76 11.68
N ASN A 200 -26.68 -0.83 12.72
CA ASN A 200 -26.32 -1.34 14.04
C ASN A 200 -26.83 -2.76 14.30
N ARG A 201 -27.15 -3.51 13.23
CA ARG A 201 -27.64 -4.89 13.27
C ARG A 201 -28.90 -5.08 14.13
N ALA A 202 -29.85 -4.15 13.96
CA ALA A 202 -31.16 -4.08 14.61
C ALA A 202 -31.06 -4.12 16.14
N GLU A 203 -31.62 -5.14 16.79
CA GLU A 203 -31.66 -5.24 18.26
C GLU A 203 -30.28 -5.34 18.91
N ARG A 204 -29.23 -5.71 18.15
CA ARG A 204 -27.87 -5.82 18.68
C ARG A 204 -27.22 -4.49 19.03
N ARG A 205 -27.70 -3.37 18.46
CA ARG A 205 -27.25 -2.00 18.76
C ARG A 205 -25.71 -1.87 18.79
N THR A 206 -25.05 -2.37 17.75
CA THR A 206 -23.59 -2.55 17.76
C THR A 206 -22.77 -1.27 17.90
N GLY A 207 -23.35 -0.09 17.65
CA GLY A 207 -22.62 1.18 17.60
C GLY A 207 -21.76 1.35 16.35
N GLU A 208 -21.85 0.43 15.39
CA GLU A 208 -21.11 0.46 14.11
C GLU A 208 -21.54 1.65 13.23
N ARG A 209 -22.76 2.19 13.41
CA ARG A 209 -23.27 3.33 12.63
C ARG A 209 -23.88 4.40 13.51
N ASN A 210 -23.22 5.55 13.59
CA ASN A 210 -23.70 6.67 14.41
C ASN A 210 -24.77 7.52 13.70
N PRO A 211 -25.88 7.85 14.39
CA PRO A 211 -26.91 8.74 13.87
C PRO A 211 -26.39 10.16 13.70
N CYS A 212 -26.80 10.83 12.61
CA CYS A 212 -26.59 12.26 12.40
C CYS A 212 -27.91 13.05 12.40
N ASN A 213 -29.04 12.36 12.25
CA ASN A 213 -30.36 12.98 12.23
C ASN A 213 -30.85 13.17 13.68
N ILE A 214 -31.32 14.37 14.01
CA ILE A 214 -31.73 14.75 15.37
C ILE A 214 -32.90 13.90 15.87
N SER A 215 -33.92 13.66 15.04
CA SER A 215 -35.07 12.84 15.43
C SER A 215 -34.67 11.40 15.76
N VAL A 216 -33.68 10.86 15.05
CA VAL A 216 -33.14 9.52 15.28
C VAL A 216 -32.32 9.48 16.56
N ILE A 217 -31.54 10.53 16.85
CA ILE A 217 -30.79 10.66 18.11
C ILE A 217 -31.75 10.69 19.31
N GLU A 218 -32.86 11.41 19.19
CA GLU A 218 -33.88 11.54 20.25
C GLU A 218 -34.79 10.30 20.35
N SER A 219 -34.70 9.36 19.40
CA SER A 219 -35.51 8.14 19.41
C SER A 219 -35.22 7.27 20.65
N ASP A 220 -36.22 6.49 21.05
CA ASP A 220 -36.07 5.47 22.11
C ASP A 220 -34.98 4.43 21.81
N TYR A 221 -34.69 4.19 20.52
CA TYR A 221 -33.66 3.23 20.10
C TYR A 221 -32.25 3.71 20.47
N VAL A 222 -31.98 5.01 20.31
CA VAL A 222 -30.68 5.63 20.58
C VAL A 222 -30.58 6.10 22.02
N SER A 223 -31.57 6.86 22.51
CA SER A 223 -31.52 7.51 23.82
C SER A 223 -31.46 6.55 25.01
N LYS A 224 -32.09 5.36 24.91
CA LYS A 224 -32.09 4.35 25.97
C LYS A 224 -30.86 3.44 25.96
N ASP A 225 -30.05 3.49 24.90
CA ASP A 225 -28.83 2.71 24.81
C ASP A 225 -27.63 3.55 25.30
N PRO A 226 -26.93 3.15 26.37
CA PRO A 226 -25.83 3.94 26.91
C PRO A 226 -24.71 4.20 25.90
N ILE A 227 -24.45 3.26 25.00
CA ILE A 227 -23.37 3.37 24.01
C ILE A 227 -23.79 4.33 22.89
N LEU A 228 -24.97 4.12 22.30
CA LEU A 228 -25.47 4.98 21.20
C LEU A 228 -25.76 6.42 21.67
N SER A 229 -26.26 6.59 22.90
CA SER A 229 -26.52 7.90 23.50
C SER A 229 -25.22 8.67 23.73
N SER A 230 -24.20 8.04 24.34
CA SER A 230 -22.89 8.66 24.51
C SER A 230 -22.21 9.00 23.18
N LEU A 231 -22.29 8.14 22.17
CA LEU A 231 -21.81 8.43 20.83
C LEU A 231 -22.50 9.64 20.19
N SER A 232 -23.81 9.76 20.37
CA SER A 232 -24.58 10.89 19.86
C SER A 232 -24.14 12.19 20.55
N ALA A 233 -23.91 12.16 21.87
CA ALA A 233 -23.37 13.28 22.63
C ALA A 233 -21.97 13.71 22.15
N ILE A 234 -21.10 12.75 21.84
CA ILE A 234 -19.79 13.01 21.22
C ILE A 234 -19.97 13.66 19.84
N GLY A 235 -20.92 13.17 19.05
CA GLY A 235 -21.20 13.66 17.70
C GLY A 235 -21.63 15.12 17.64
N PHE A 236 -22.35 15.61 18.66
CA PHE A 236 -22.70 17.04 18.77
C PHE A 236 -21.48 17.95 18.95
N ASN A 237 -20.40 17.44 19.55
CA ASN A 237 -19.21 18.19 19.92
C ASN A 237 -17.98 17.72 19.14
N CYS A 238 -18.14 17.40 17.86
CA CYS A 238 -17.04 17.03 16.98
C CYS A 238 -16.57 18.19 16.08
N GLU A 239 -15.39 18.04 15.50
CA GLU A 239 -14.86 18.94 14.48
C GLU A 239 -14.78 18.22 13.13
N PRO A 240 -15.37 18.78 12.06
CA PRO A 240 -15.28 18.16 10.74
C PRO A 240 -13.84 18.18 10.26
N PHE A 241 -13.35 17.05 9.75
CA PHE A 241 -12.06 16.99 9.09
C PHE A 241 -12.05 17.95 7.87
N PRO A 242 -10.93 18.65 7.59
CA PRO A 242 -10.87 19.58 6.46
C PRO A 242 -11.26 18.91 5.13
N ASN A 243 -12.41 19.32 4.59
CA ASN A 243 -12.97 18.77 3.35
C ASN A 243 -12.53 19.60 2.13
N ILE A 244 -11.23 19.61 1.87
CA ILE A 244 -10.60 20.23 0.69
C ILE A 244 -9.88 19.16 -0.14
N PRO A 245 -9.65 19.37 -1.45
CA PRO A 245 -8.94 18.40 -2.30
C PRO A 245 -7.61 17.92 -1.73
N GLU A 246 -6.87 18.82 -1.08
CA GLU A 246 -5.56 18.61 -0.46
C GLU A 246 -5.62 17.93 0.91
N GLY A 247 -6.83 17.76 1.47
CA GLY A 247 -7.13 17.21 2.80
C GLY A 247 -6.33 15.96 3.15
N THR A 248 -6.08 15.10 2.17
CA THR A 248 -5.45 13.80 2.37
C THR A 248 -3.91 13.82 2.30
N ILE A 249 -3.27 14.93 1.91
CA ILE A 249 -1.81 14.99 1.68
C ILE A 249 -1.02 14.63 2.95
N TRP A 250 -1.50 15.04 4.12
CA TRP A 250 -0.84 14.78 5.42
C TRP A 250 -0.60 13.30 5.68
N TYR A 251 -1.58 12.45 5.35
CA TYR A 251 -1.49 11.02 5.60
C TYR A 251 -0.32 10.35 4.87
N ASN A 252 0.20 10.97 3.80
CA ASN A 252 1.36 10.45 3.07
C ASN A 252 2.66 10.52 3.90
N TYR A 253 2.77 11.50 4.80
CA TYR A 253 4.06 11.90 5.40
C TYR A 253 4.05 11.91 6.92
N THR A 254 2.91 12.23 7.55
CA THR A 254 2.80 12.38 9.00
C THR A 254 3.28 11.15 9.75
N SER A 255 2.80 9.95 9.40
CA SER A 255 3.21 8.73 10.11
C SER A 255 4.72 8.49 10.03
N THR A 256 5.36 8.87 8.91
CA THR A 256 6.81 8.74 8.70
C THR A 256 7.57 9.75 9.55
N ALA A 257 7.17 11.02 9.48
CA ALA A 257 7.81 12.09 10.23
C ALA A 257 7.67 11.85 11.74
N PHE A 258 6.47 11.49 12.21
CA PHE A 258 6.20 11.26 13.61
C PHE A 258 6.90 9.99 14.11
N ARG A 259 6.98 8.92 13.30
CA ARG A 259 7.83 7.77 13.65
C ARG A 259 9.26 8.23 13.95
N THR A 260 9.84 9.01 13.06
CA THR A 260 11.22 9.50 13.21
C THR A 260 11.36 10.40 14.45
N ILE A 261 10.37 11.27 14.74
CA ILE A 261 10.36 12.15 15.91
C ILE A 261 10.31 11.37 17.24
N PHE A 262 9.50 10.31 17.31
CA PHE A 262 9.23 9.56 18.55
C PHE A 262 10.11 8.34 18.77
N TYR A 263 10.66 7.74 17.71
CA TYR A 263 11.46 6.51 17.80
C TYR A 263 12.88 6.65 17.24
N GLY A 264 13.22 7.82 16.69
CA GLY A 264 14.55 8.11 16.14
C GLY A 264 14.70 7.75 14.66
N ASP A 265 15.89 8.01 14.13
CA ASP A 265 16.25 7.70 12.75
C ASP A 265 16.39 6.18 12.50
N LYS A 266 16.85 5.77 11.31
CA LYS A 266 17.05 4.34 11.00
C LYS A 266 18.12 3.65 11.87
N SER A 267 18.98 4.43 12.52
CA SER A 267 20.01 3.95 13.45
C SER A 267 19.51 3.99 14.90
N GLY A 268 18.28 4.44 15.14
CA GLY A 268 17.70 4.62 16.47
C GLY A 268 18.18 5.89 17.18
N ASN A 269 18.88 6.80 16.48
CA ASN A 269 19.35 8.04 17.08
C ASN A 269 18.20 9.05 17.23
N PRO A 270 18.13 9.79 18.36
CA PRO A 270 17.20 10.88 18.49
C PRO A 270 17.39 11.94 17.40
N VAL A 271 16.29 12.52 16.95
CA VAL A 271 16.28 13.60 15.95
C VAL A 271 15.78 14.90 16.55
N ASP A 272 16.13 16.03 15.92
CA ASP A 272 15.52 17.31 16.23
C ASP A 272 14.04 17.31 15.77
N ALA A 273 13.14 17.39 16.74
CA ALA A 273 11.70 17.38 16.47
C ALA A 273 11.23 18.65 15.74
N LYS A 274 11.82 19.82 16.04
CA LYS A 274 11.45 21.09 15.41
C LYS A 274 11.85 21.09 13.94
N GLU A 275 13.05 20.59 13.65
CA GLU A 275 13.52 20.42 12.27
C GLU A 275 12.60 19.47 11.50
N LYS A 276 12.23 18.32 12.07
CA LYS A 276 11.35 17.34 11.41
C LYS A 276 9.92 17.80 11.21
N LEU A 277 9.37 18.57 12.16
CA LEU A 277 8.06 19.21 11.99
C LEU A 277 8.09 20.25 10.86
N THR A 278 9.17 21.05 10.78
CA THR A 278 9.36 22.03 9.71
C THR A 278 9.54 21.34 8.35
N GLU A 279 10.31 20.25 8.29
CA GLU A 279 10.47 19.42 7.08
C GLU A 279 9.10 18.88 6.60
N LEU A 280 8.31 18.33 7.53
CA LEU A 280 6.96 17.83 7.24
C LEU A 280 6.04 18.93 6.71
N ALA A 281 5.97 20.06 7.41
CA ALA A 281 5.17 21.22 7.02
C ALA A 281 5.51 21.72 5.61
N ASN A 282 6.81 21.93 5.35
CA ASN A 282 7.30 22.37 4.04
C ASN A 282 7.02 21.36 2.94
N LYS A 283 7.11 20.05 3.24
CA LYS A 283 6.78 19.01 2.27
C LYS A 283 5.30 19.03 1.90
N ILE A 284 4.41 19.20 2.87
CA ILE A 284 2.96 19.32 2.62
C ILE A 284 2.66 20.59 1.81
N ARG A 285 3.22 21.75 2.18
CA ARG A 285 3.06 22.99 1.40
C ARG A 285 3.57 22.85 -0.04
N GLY A 286 4.70 22.17 -0.22
CA GLY A 286 5.26 21.89 -1.54
C GLY A 286 4.33 21.02 -2.39
N ASP A 287 3.77 19.97 -1.82
CA ASP A 287 2.84 19.08 -2.53
C ASP A 287 1.50 19.75 -2.82
N VAL A 288 1.00 20.58 -1.90
CA VAL A 288 -0.16 21.48 -2.12
C VAL A 288 0.12 22.41 -3.31
N ALA A 289 1.30 23.04 -3.35
CA ALA A 289 1.69 23.92 -4.45
C ALA A 289 1.74 23.18 -5.80
N VAL A 290 2.24 21.94 -5.81
CA VAL A 290 2.25 21.08 -7.01
C VAL A 290 0.84 20.68 -7.43
N MET A 291 -0.03 20.33 -6.47
CA MET A 291 -1.42 19.95 -6.74
C MET A 291 -2.24 21.10 -7.33
N ASN A 292 -2.01 22.33 -6.83
CA ASN A 292 -2.67 23.54 -7.30
C ASN A 292 -2.00 24.20 -8.51
N LYS A 293 -0.86 23.66 -8.96
CA LYS A 293 -0.22 24.15 -10.19
C LYS A 293 -1.11 23.79 -11.38
N VAL A 294 -1.61 24.82 -12.07
CA VAL A 294 -2.28 24.66 -13.37
C VAL A 294 -1.21 24.86 -14.45
N PRO A 295 -0.59 23.78 -14.97
CA PRO A 295 0.30 23.91 -16.12
C PRO A 295 -0.46 24.48 -17.32
N GLU A 296 0.20 25.35 -18.10
CA GLU A 296 -0.36 25.89 -19.33
C GLU A 296 -0.75 24.76 -20.28
N LYS A 297 -2.02 24.76 -20.71
CA LYS A 297 -2.52 23.80 -21.69
C LYS A 297 -1.92 24.14 -23.05
N ILE A 298 -1.25 23.18 -23.66
CA ILE A 298 -0.77 23.27 -25.03
C ILE A 298 -1.95 22.86 -25.93
N GLU A 299 -2.51 23.82 -26.66
CA GLU A 299 -3.40 23.50 -27.76
C GLU A 299 -2.56 22.96 -28.92
N ILE A 300 -2.75 21.70 -29.28
CA ILE A 300 -2.16 21.13 -30.50
C ILE A 300 -3.17 21.38 -31.62
N PRO A 301 -2.87 22.24 -32.62
CA PRO A 301 -3.76 22.43 -33.76
C PRO A 301 -4.04 21.09 -34.43
N THR A 302 -5.30 20.88 -34.85
CA THR A 302 -5.75 19.63 -35.47
C THR A 302 -4.88 19.22 -36.66
N GLY A 303 -4.29 20.18 -37.37
CA GLY A 303 -3.35 19.95 -38.46
C GLY A 303 -2.09 19.17 -38.05
N TYR A 304 -1.53 19.41 -36.86
CA TYR A 304 -0.38 18.65 -36.37
C TYR A 304 -0.75 17.22 -36.00
N LEU A 305 -1.93 17.00 -35.40
CA LEU A 305 -2.43 15.65 -35.12
C LEU A 305 -2.61 14.84 -36.42
N VAL A 306 -3.19 15.46 -37.45
CA VAL A 306 -3.33 14.85 -38.77
C VAL A 306 -1.96 14.58 -39.41
N PHE A 307 -1.02 15.53 -39.30
CA PHE A 307 0.34 15.35 -39.81
C PHE A 307 1.07 14.16 -39.16
N PHE A 308 1.08 14.09 -37.82
CA PHE A 308 1.72 12.98 -37.10
C PHE A 308 1.03 11.64 -37.34
N ALA A 309 -0.31 11.61 -37.42
CA ALA A 309 -1.05 10.39 -37.78
C ALA A 309 -0.71 9.93 -39.21
N SER A 310 -0.60 10.86 -40.14
CA SER A 310 -0.21 10.59 -41.54
C SER A 310 1.22 10.05 -41.61
N LEU A 311 2.14 10.63 -40.82
CA LEU A 311 3.53 10.21 -40.76
C LEU A 311 3.67 8.80 -40.15
N ALA A 312 2.90 8.48 -39.11
CA ALA A 312 2.84 7.15 -38.52
C ALA A 312 2.26 6.12 -39.51
N ALA A 313 1.19 6.46 -40.23
CA ALA A 313 0.61 5.61 -41.27
C ALA A 313 1.60 5.39 -42.43
N ALA A 314 2.30 6.43 -42.86
CA ALA A 314 3.35 6.37 -43.88
C ALA A 314 4.54 5.51 -43.41
N GLY A 315 4.95 5.63 -42.15
CA GLY A 315 5.99 4.80 -41.54
C GLY A 315 5.58 3.32 -41.47
N LEU A 316 4.33 3.03 -41.12
CA LEU A 316 3.78 1.68 -41.13
C LEU A 316 3.74 1.10 -42.55
N ALA A 317 3.28 1.89 -43.53
CA ALA A 317 3.27 1.52 -44.93
C ALA A 317 4.69 1.29 -45.46
N PHE A 318 5.64 2.15 -45.09
CA PHE A 318 7.05 2.00 -45.43
C PHE A 318 7.64 0.72 -44.83
N LEU A 319 7.37 0.40 -43.55
CA LEU A 319 7.82 -0.85 -42.92
C LEU A 319 7.22 -2.08 -43.60
N LEU A 320 5.94 -2.04 -44.01
CA LEU A 320 5.29 -3.13 -44.75
C LEU A 320 5.92 -3.33 -46.14
N VAL A 321 6.22 -2.23 -46.84
CA VAL A 321 6.87 -2.26 -48.17
C VAL A 321 8.34 -2.68 -48.06
N TRP A 322 9.06 -2.18 -47.06
CA TRP A 322 10.46 -2.52 -46.79
C TRP A 322 10.60 -3.98 -46.38
N ARG A 323 9.71 -4.50 -45.53
CA ARG A 323 9.70 -5.93 -45.18
C ARG A 323 9.38 -6.83 -46.39
N ARG A 324 8.56 -6.37 -47.34
CA ARG A 324 8.35 -7.05 -48.63
C ARG A 324 9.58 -7.03 -49.53
N ARG A 325 10.42 -5.99 -49.45
CA ARG A 325 11.66 -5.84 -50.25
C ARG A 325 12.88 -6.54 -49.62
N SER A 326 12.91 -6.66 -48.30
CA SER A 326 14.00 -7.28 -47.52
C SER A 326 13.81 -8.78 -47.28
N ALA A 327 12.75 -9.39 -47.82
CA ALA A 327 12.62 -10.84 -47.87
C ALA A 327 13.75 -11.40 -48.75
N ALA A 328 14.55 -12.32 -48.21
CA ALA A 328 15.72 -12.86 -48.90
C ALA A 328 15.30 -13.51 -50.24
N PRO A 329 16.05 -13.30 -51.33
CA PRO A 329 15.78 -13.95 -52.61
C PRO A 329 16.09 -15.45 -52.46
N GLY A 330 15.06 -16.25 -52.16
CA GLY A 330 15.20 -17.70 -51.96
C GLY A 330 14.03 -18.36 -51.25
N GLU A 331 13.26 -17.63 -50.44
CA GLU A 331 11.99 -18.18 -49.92
C GLU A 331 10.91 -18.01 -50.99
N ILE A 332 10.56 -19.10 -51.68
CA ILE A 332 9.32 -19.20 -52.43
C ILE A 332 8.20 -19.11 -51.39
N ALA A 333 7.78 -17.89 -51.05
CA ALA A 333 6.53 -17.70 -50.35
C ALA A 333 5.45 -18.22 -51.29
N GLU A 334 4.90 -19.40 -51.00
CA GLU A 334 3.68 -19.88 -51.63
C GLU A 334 2.70 -18.70 -51.63
N ARG A 335 2.37 -18.21 -52.81
CA ARG A 335 1.39 -17.13 -52.96
C ARG A 335 0.04 -17.74 -52.64
N TYR A 336 -0.30 -17.79 -51.34
CA TYR A 336 -1.66 -18.06 -50.89
C TYR A 336 -2.61 -17.15 -51.66
N GLY A 337 -3.67 -17.72 -52.23
CA GLY A 337 -4.62 -16.93 -53.00
C GLY A 337 -5.22 -15.81 -52.14
N ARG A 338 -5.65 -14.76 -52.82
CA ARG A 338 -6.23 -13.57 -52.17
C ARG A 338 -7.43 -13.93 -51.29
N LYS A 339 -8.17 -14.98 -51.66
CA LYS A 339 -9.32 -15.50 -50.90
C LYS A 339 -8.88 -16.16 -49.59
N GLU A 340 -7.90 -17.06 -49.64
CA GLU A 340 -7.36 -17.73 -48.45
C GLU A 340 -6.77 -16.72 -47.46
N SER A 341 -6.07 -15.71 -47.96
CA SER A 341 -5.53 -14.61 -47.13
C SER A 341 -6.64 -13.81 -46.44
N ILE A 342 -7.72 -13.46 -47.16
CA ILE A 342 -8.86 -12.71 -46.59
C ILE A 342 -9.57 -13.55 -45.53
N VAL A 343 -9.80 -14.84 -45.79
CA VAL A 343 -10.42 -15.76 -44.82
C VAL A 343 -9.55 -15.85 -43.55
N ALA A 344 -8.23 -15.99 -43.70
CA ALA A 344 -7.31 -16.01 -42.56
C ALA A 344 -7.37 -14.71 -41.72
N TRP A 345 -7.37 -13.54 -42.37
CA TRP A 345 -7.51 -12.25 -41.67
C TRP A 345 -8.87 -12.10 -40.98
N LEU A 346 -9.96 -12.56 -41.58
CA LEU A 346 -11.29 -12.55 -40.97
C LEU A 346 -11.36 -13.46 -39.74
N MET A 347 -10.72 -14.63 -39.79
CA MET A 347 -10.64 -15.54 -38.64
C MET A 347 -9.78 -14.96 -37.50
N LEU A 348 -8.75 -14.17 -37.83
CA LEU A 348 -7.92 -13.47 -36.84
C LEU A 348 -8.53 -12.15 -36.36
N ALA A 349 -9.53 -11.60 -37.07
CA ALA A 349 -10.10 -10.29 -36.77
C ALA A 349 -10.65 -10.18 -35.32
N PRO A 350 -11.37 -11.17 -34.75
CA PRO A 350 -11.80 -11.11 -33.35
C PRO A 350 -10.62 -11.05 -32.38
N LEU A 351 -9.54 -11.79 -32.64
CA LEU A 351 -8.33 -11.75 -31.81
C LEU A 351 -7.66 -10.38 -31.87
N PHE A 352 -7.46 -9.82 -33.07
CA PHE A 352 -6.87 -8.50 -33.23
C PHE A 352 -7.73 -7.40 -32.63
N PHE A 353 -9.05 -7.51 -32.72
CA PHE A 353 -9.97 -6.58 -32.08
C PHE A 353 -9.80 -6.61 -30.55
N LEU A 354 -9.84 -7.79 -29.94
CA LEU A 354 -9.65 -7.93 -28.49
C LEU A 354 -8.26 -7.45 -28.04
N LEU A 355 -7.20 -7.81 -28.78
CA LEU A 355 -5.85 -7.31 -28.49
C LEU A 355 -5.76 -5.79 -28.61
N SER A 356 -6.41 -5.22 -29.63
CA SER A 356 -6.41 -3.77 -29.83
C SER A 356 -7.18 -3.05 -28.72
N MET A 357 -8.34 -3.57 -28.34
CA MET A 357 -9.21 -2.98 -27.33
C MET A 357 -8.62 -3.08 -25.91
N PHE A 358 -8.05 -4.23 -25.54
CA PHE A 358 -7.62 -4.49 -24.15
C PHE A 358 -6.13 -4.31 -23.90
N TYR A 359 -5.28 -4.26 -24.94
CA TYR A 359 -3.83 -4.07 -24.77
C TYR A 359 -3.31 -2.83 -25.50
N ILE A 360 -3.59 -2.69 -26.80
CA ILE A 360 -3.03 -1.60 -27.59
C ILE A 360 -3.62 -0.25 -27.16
N PHE A 361 -4.95 -0.14 -27.12
CA PHE A 361 -5.63 1.09 -26.76
C PHE A 361 -5.25 1.59 -25.35
N PRO A 362 -5.26 0.77 -24.27
CA PRO A 362 -4.84 1.23 -22.95
C PRO A 362 -3.39 1.72 -22.91
N VAL A 363 -2.46 1.09 -23.64
CA VAL A 363 -1.06 1.54 -23.71
C VAL A 363 -0.96 2.93 -24.35
N PHE A 364 -1.61 3.14 -25.50
CA PHE A 364 -1.59 4.45 -26.16
C PHE A 364 -2.34 5.52 -25.36
N HIS A 365 -3.46 5.16 -24.74
CA HIS A 365 -4.20 6.05 -23.86
C HIS A 365 -3.36 6.44 -22.64
N ASN A 366 -2.60 5.50 -22.05
CA ASN A 366 -1.69 5.79 -20.95
C ASN A 366 -0.53 6.72 -21.38
N ILE A 367 0.03 6.52 -22.58
CA ILE A 367 1.01 7.46 -23.16
C ILE A 367 0.38 8.85 -23.32
N TYR A 368 -0.85 8.94 -23.82
CA TYR A 368 -1.57 10.21 -23.90
C TYR A 368 -1.74 10.87 -22.53
N LEU A 369 -2.22 10.13 -21.52
CA LEU A 369 -2.37 10.66 -20.16
C LEU A 369 -1.05 11.15 -19.56
N SER A 370 0.07 10.50 -19.88
CA SER A 370 1.41 10.93 -19.44
C SER A 370 1.81 12.32 -19.95
N LEU A 371 1.17 12.80 -21.02
CA LEU A 371 1.40 14.11 -21.63
C LEU A 371 0.35 15.14 -21.19
N THR A 372 -0.50 14.83 -20.22
CA THR A 372 -1.59 15.69 -19.74
C THR A 372 -1.42 16.10 -18.29
N ASN A 373 -2.28 16.98 -17.79
CA ASN A 373 -2.42 17.31 -16.36
C ASN A 373 -3.55 16.54 -15.66
N TYR A 374 -3.90 15.35 -16.16
CA TYR A 374 -4.95 14.51 -15.57
C TYR A 374 -4.59 14.12 -14.12
N SER A 375 -5.46 14.49 -13.18
CA SER A 375 -5.26 14.30 -11.73
C SER A 375 -6.60 14.14 -11.02
N GLY A 376 -6.57 13.86 -9.71
CA GLY A 376 -7.77 13.84 -8.88
C GLY A 376 -8.53 15.18 -8.84
N VAL A 377 -7.86 16.29 -9.15
CA VAL A 377 -8.47 17.63 -9.28
C VAL A 377 -9.01 17.84 -10.70
N ASN A 378 -8.23 17.44 -11.71
CA ASN A 378 -8.54 17.65 -13.13
C ASN A 378 -9.12 16.38 -13.77
N LEU A 379 -10.27 15.89 -13.27
CA LEU A 379 -10.87 14.64 -13.76
C LEU A 379 -11.55 14.76 -15.13
N ARG A 380 -12.09 15.94 -15.47
CA ARG A 380 -12.78 16.17 -16.77
C ARG A 380 -12.20 17.33 -17.57
N ASP A 381 -11.65 18.34 -16.91
CA ASP A 381 -11.01 19.49 -17.57
C ASP A 381 -9.48 19.36 -17.56
N TYR A 382 -8.97 18.23 -18.07
CA TYR A 382 -7.53 18.05 -18.29
C TYR A 382 -7.17 18.38 -19.74
N GLY A 383 -5.95 18.86 -19.95
CA GLY A 383 -5.40 19.20 -21.24
C GLY A 383 -3.98 18.68 -21.40
N ILE A 384 -3.44 18.83 -22.61
CA ILE A 384 -2.07 18.43 -22.93
C ILE A 384 -1.11 19.47 -22.33
N VAL A 385 -0.04 18.99 -21.69
CA VAL A 385 1.01 19.80 -21.05
C VAL A 385 2.42 19.39 -21.51
N GLY A 386 2.48 18.55 -22.55
CA GLY A 386 3.72 18.09 -23.15
C GLY A 386 4.52 17.20 -22.20
N LEU A 387 5.82 17.47 -22.06
CA LEU A 387 6.75 16.65 -21.29
C LEU A 387 6.90 17.08 -19.82
N SER A 388 6.00 17.92 -19.29
CA SER A 388 6.13 18.47 -17.93
C SER A 388 6.25 17.38 -16.84
N ASN A 389 5.44 16.31 -16.92
CA ASN A 389 5.54 15.18 -16.01
C ASN A 389 6.92 14.49 -16.07
N TYR A 390 7.50 14.36 -17.27
CA TYR A 390 8.83 13.77 -17.45
C TYR A 390 9.93 14.69 -16.91
N VAL A 391 9.81 16.01 -17.13
CA VAL A 391 10.75 16.98 -16.56
C VAL A 391 10.73 16.90 -15.04
N GLU A 392 9.57 16.80 -14.40
CA GLU A 392 9.48 16.61 -12.95
C GLU A 392 10.20 15.34 -12.49
N ILE A 393 9.98 14.22 -13.19
CA ILE A 393 10.63 12.94 -12.88
C ILE A 393 12.15 13.04 -13.03
N PHE A 394 12.66 13.62 -14.11
CA PHE A 394 14.10 13.65 -14.39
C PHE A 394 14.86 14.80 -13.72
N SER A 395 14.19 15.84 -13.24
CA SER A 395 14.82 16.92 -12.48
C SER A 395 14.76 16.67 -10.97
N THR A 396 13.55 16.66 -10.41
CA THR A 396 13.33 16.52 -8.97
C THR A 396 13.26 15.07 -8.51
N GLY A 397 12.72 14.17 -9.35
CA GLY A 397 12.45 12.77 -9.00
C GLY A 397 13.59 11.79 -9.31
N ILE A 398 14.71 12.24 -9.90
CA ILE A 398 15.68 11.34 -10.54
C ILE A 398 16.36 10.40 -9.55
N ASN A 399 16.68 10.88 -8.35
CA ASN A 399 17.29 10.06 -7.31
C ASN A 399 16.34 8.93 -6.86
N GLY A 400 15.05 9.26 -6.71
CA GLY A 400 14.01 8.27 -6.42
C GLY A 400 13.84 7.25 -7.54
N LEU A 401 13.79 7.71 -8.80
CA LEU A 401 13.68 6.85 -9.97
C LEU A 401 14.86 5.87 -10.07
N VAL A 402 16.10 6.36 -9.95
CA VAL A 402 17.31 5.52 -10.03
C VAL A 402 17.35 4.51 -8.90
N SER A 403 17.04 4.93 -7.67
CA SER A 403 16.95 4.03 -6.51
C SER A 403 15.94 2.91 -6.74
N MET A 404 14.74 3.24 -7.22
CA MET A 404 13.70 2.26 -7.55
C MET A 404 14.09 1.33 -8.69
N ILE A 405 14.75 1.82 -9.75
CA ILE A 405 15.23 0.98 -10.85
C ILE A 405 16.25 -0.04 -10.33
N ILE A 406 17.25 0.42 -9.56
CA ILE A 406 18.28 -0.44 -9.00
C ILE A 406 17.65 -1.50 -8.10
N TRP A 407 16.77 -1.09 -7.20
CA TRP A 407 16.07 -2.01 -6.30
C TRP A 407 15.19 -3.00 -7.06
N THR A 408 14.39 -2.55 -8.04
CA THR A 408 13.49 -3.42 -8.81
C THR A 408 14.27 -4.45 -9.61
N VAL A 409 15.38 -4.05 -10.24
CA VAL A 409 16.25 -4.97 -11.00
C VAL A 409 16.94 -5.96 -10.06
N ALA A 410 17.51 -5.48 -8.95
CA ALA A 410 18.18 -6.33 -7.96
C ALA A 410 17.18 -7.34 -7.36
N PHE A 411 16.01 -6.87 -6.95
CA PHE A 411 14.92 -7.71 -6.45
C PHE A 411 14.53 -8.80 -7.45
N ALA A 412 14.23 -8.42 -8.70
CA ALA A 412 13.81 -9.37 -9.72
C ALA A 412 14.90 -10.40 -10.04
N ALA A 413 16.16 -9.96 -10.17
CA ALA A 413 17.30 -10.84 -10.43
C ALA A 413 17.54 -11.81 -9.26
N THR A 414 17.50 -11.31 -8.02
CA THR A 414 17.71 -12.14 -6.83
C THR A 414 16.59 -13.15 -6.63
N VAL A 415 15.32 -12.76 -6.79
CA VAL A 415 14.17 -13.67 -6.66
C VAL A 415 14.24 -14.76 -7.73
N VAL A 416 14.50 -14.41 -8.99
CA VAL A 416 14.64 -15.41 -10.07
C VAL A 416 15.83 -16.33 -9.81
N GLY A 417 16.99 -15.78 -9.44
CA GLY A 417 18.20 -16.56 -9.17
C GLY A 417 18.04 -17.53 -8.00
N LEU A 418 17.51 -17.06 -6.86
CA LEU A 418 17.25 -17.90 -5.69
C LEU A 418 16.21 -18.97 -5.98
N SER A 419 15.11 -18.61 -6.66
CA SER A 419 14.05 -19.55 -7.01
C SER A 419 14.51 -20.61 -7.99
N PHE A 420 15.31 -20.22 -8.98
CA PHE A 420 15.93 -21.15 -9.93
C PHE A 420 16.87 -22.13 -9.23
N LEU A 421 17.75 -21.62 -8.35
CA LEU A 421 18.69 -22.47 -7.61
C LEU A 421 17.94 -23.41 -6.67
N ALA A 422 17.03 -22.91 -5.84
CA ALA A 422 16.24 -23.71 -4.91
C ALA A 422 15.39 -24.75 -5.64
N GLY A 423 14.70 -24.35 -6.71
CA GLY A 423 13.91 -25.23 -7.54
C GLY A 423 14.74 -26.33 -8.19
N THR A 424 15.92 -25.99 -8.72
CA THR A 424 16.83 -26.97 -9.35
C THR A 424 17.44 -27.93 -8.32
N VAL A 425 17.80 -27.45 -7.12
CA VAL A 425 18.23 -28.31 -6.00
C VAL A 425 17.14 -29.32 -5.67
N LEU A 426 15.91 -28.86 -5.45
CA LEU A 426 14.78 -29.74 -5.14
C LEU A 426 14.46 -30.72 -6.29
N ALA A 427 14.55 -30.27 -7.54
CA ALA A 427 14.37 -31.13 -8.70
C ALA A 427 15.39 -32.28 -8.72
N VAL A 428 16.68 -31.99 -8.51
CA VAL A 428 17.75 -33.00 -8.45
C VAL A 428 17.58 -33.95 -7.26
N VAL A 429 17.21 -33.43 -6.09
CA VAL A 429 16.97 -34.25 -4.90
C VAL A 429 15.80 -35.20 -5.15
N LEU A 430 14.67 -34.71 -5.65
CA LEU A 430 13.47 -35.50 -5.88
C LEU A 430 13.61 -36.51 -7.02
N ASP A 431 14.49 -36.25 -8.00
CA ASP A 431 14.81 -37.19 -9.07
C ASP A 431 15.55 -38.44 -8.55
N LYS A 432 16.33 -38.31 -7.46
CA LYS A 432 17.07 -39.41 -6.83
C LYS A 432 16.22 -40.26 -5.87
N VAL A 433 15.03 -39.80 -5.46
CA VAL A 433 14.19 -40.48 -4.47
C VAL A 433 13.22 -41.46 -5.13
N LYS A 434 12.81 -42.53 -4.42
CA LYS A 434 11.78 -43.48 -4.87
C LYS A 434 10.54 -42.75 -5.43
N VAL A 435 10.02 -43.23 -6.55
CA VAL A 435 8.95 -42.58 -7.35
C VAL A 435 7.72 -42.18 -6.54
N ARG A 436 7.27 -43.00 -5.57
CA ARG A 436 6.09 -42.68 -4.74
C ARG A 436 6.34 -41.52 -3.78
N ILE A 437 7.50 -41.49 -3.14
CA ILE A 437 7.89 -40.43 -2.19
C ILE A 437 8.08 -39.12 -2.95
N ALA A 438 8.78 -39.17 -4.09
CA ALA A 438 8.99 -37.99 -4.94
C ALA A 438 7.65 -37.35 -5.39
N LYS A 439 6.61 -38.13 -5.68
CA LYS A 439 5.28 -37.60 -6.05
C LYS A 439 4.62 -36.81 -4.91
N ILE A 440 4.66 -37.33 -3.68
CA ILE A 440 4.05 -36.66 -2.52
C ILE A 440 4.75 -35.34 -2.23
N TYR A 441 6.08 -35.33 -2.17
CA TYR A 441 6.85 -34.11 -1.93
C TYR A 441 6.65 -33.07 -3.04
N LYS A 442 6.56 -33.48 -4.31
CA LYS A 442 6.24 -32.55 -5.42
C LYS A 442 4.88 -31.87 -5.21
N ILE A 443 3.86 -32.60 -4.78
CA ILE A 443 2.54 -32.01 -4.49
C ILE A 443 2.65 -30.98 -3.38
N VAL A 444 3.31 -31.33 -2.26
CA VAL A 444 3.47 -30.43 -1.11
C VAL A 444 4.25 -29.16 -1.51
N PHE A 445 5.36 -29.31 -2.23
CA PHE A 445 6.17 -28.16 -2.63
C PHE A 445 5.53 -27.30 -3.72
N ILE A 446 4.53 -27.79 -4.46
CA ILE A 446 3.77 -27.01 -5.45
C ILE A 446 2.69 -26.13 -4.79
N LEU A 447 2.25 -26.45 -3.57
CA LEU A 447 1.19 -25.71 -2.87
C LEU A 447 1.38 -24.18 -2.86
N PRO A 448 2.57 -23.62 -2.57
CA PRO A 448 2.77 -22.17 -2.56
C PRO A 448 2.38 -21.48 -3.88
N TRP A 449 2.54 -22.18 -5.00
CA TRP A 449 2.25 -21.65 -6.34
C TRP A 449 0.77 -21.81 -6.75
N VAL A 450 0.05 -22.76 -6.13
CA VAL A 450 -1.36 -23.08 -6.47
C VAL A 450 -2.35 -22.27 -5.63
N VAL A 451 -1.99 -21.93 -4.38
CA VAL A 451 -2.87 -21.15 -3.49
C VAL A 451 -2.98 -19.71 -4.00
N PRO A 452 -4.18 -19.09 -3.95
CA PRO A 452 -4.37 -17.69 -4.34
C PRO A 452 -3.41 -16.74 -3.62
N SER A 453 -2.63 -15.99 -4.40
CA SER A 453 -1.52 -15.17 -3.89
C SER A 453 -1.93 -14.11 -2.89
N VAL A 454 -3.10 -13.46 -3.08
CA VAL A 454 -3.57 -12.36 -2.22
C VAL A 454 -3.72 -12.81 -0.77
N ILE A 455 -4.46 -13.89 -0.53
CA ILE A 455 -4.70 -14.40 0.83
C ILE A 455 -3.39 -14.84 1.46
N THR A 456 -2.54 -15.56 0.71
CA THR A 456 -1.27 -16.05 1.22
C THR A 456 -0.30 -14.91 1.55
N LEU A 457 -0.28 -13.81 0.78
CA LEU A 457 0.54 -12.64 1.09
C LEU A 457 0.04 -11.88 2.32
N LEU A 458 -1.28 -11.76 2.50
CA LEU A 458 -1.86 -11.18 3.71
C LEU A 458 -1.58 -12.04 4.95
N MET A 459 -1.60 -13.37 4.81
CA MET A 459 -1.16 -14.29 5.87
C MET A 459 0.31 -14.10 6.21
N TRP A 460 1.20 -14.05 5.21
CA TRP A 460 2.62 -13.79 5.42
C TRP A 460 2.86 -12.45 6.11
N ARG A 461 2.14 -11.39 5.71
CA ARG A 461 2.19 -10.09 6.38
C ARG A 461 1.86 -10.23 7.87
N GLY A 462 0.72 -10.85 8.21
CA GLY A 462 0.34 -11.07 9.60
C GLY A 462 1.33 -11.95 10.39
N MET A 463 1.94 -12.94 9.74
CA MET A 463 2.97 -13.78 10.36
C MET A 463 4.27 -13.03 10.65
N LEU A 464 4.60 -12.04 9.82
CA LEU A 464 5.81 -11.22 9.89
C LEU A 464 5.62 -9.91 10.69
N GLU A 465 4.42 -9.65 11.21
CA GLU A 465 4.21 -8.55 12.16
C GLU A 465 5.06 -8.73 13.44
N SER A 466 5.26 -7.65 14.18
CA SER A 466 6.12 -7.66 15.38
C SER A 466 5.71 -8.73 16.40
N ASP A 467 4.40 -8.87 16.65
CA ASP A 467 3.81 -9.90 17.53
C ASP A 467 3.30 -11.13 16.75
N GLY A 468 3.71 -11.26 15.48
CA GLY A 468 3.31 -12.31 14.56
C GLY A 468 3.90 -13.67 14.92
N LEU A 469 3.39 -14.72 14.26
CA LEU A 469 3.78 -16.12 14.52
C LEU A 469 5.30 -16.33 14.42
N VAL A 470 5.98 -15.67 13.48
CA VAL A 470 7.42 -15.85 13.26
C VAL A 470 8.21 -15.37 14.48
N ASN A 471 7.91 -14.17 14.99
CA ASN A 471 8.60 -13.65 16.18
C ASN A 471 8.23 -14.41 17.46
N ARG A 472 7.00 -14.94 17.57
CA ARG A 472 6.63 -15.82 18.69
C ARG A 472 7.47 -17.10 18.71
N LEU A 473 7.67 -17.73 17.55
CA LEU A 473 8.51 -18.92 17.43
C LEU A 473 9.99 -18.61 17.75
N LEU A 474 10.50 -17.46 17.31
CA LEU A 474 11.85 -16.99 17.69
C LEU A 474 11.97 -16.77 19.20
N GLY A 475 10.94 -16.19 19.83
CA GLY A 475 10.90 -16.00 21.28
C GLY A 475 10.96 -17.30 22.07
N ILE A 476 10.29 -18.37 21.60
CA ILE A 476 10.38 -19.71 22.20
C ILE A 476 11.82 -20.27 22.13
N MET A 477 12.57 -19.90 21.09
CA MET A 477 13.98 -20.28 20.93
C MET A 477 14.94 -19.34 21.67
N GLY A 478 14.44 -18.38 22.45
CA GLY A 478 15.24 -17.39 23.18
C GLY A 478 15.84 -16.28 22.31
N MET A 479 15.38 -16.10 21.07
CA MET A 479 15.86 -15.06 20.16
C MET A 479 15.04 -13.77 20.31
N PRO A 480 15.66 -12.58 20.19
CA PRO A 480 14.94 -11.31 20.20
C PRO A 480 14.03 -11.16 18.96
N PRO A 481 12.95 -10.38 19.07
CA PRO A 481 12.04 -10.15 17.95
C PRO A 481 12.75 -9.42 16.79
N VAL A 482 12.44 -9.83 15.56
CA VAL A 482 13.03 -9.28 14.34
C VAL A 482 12.05 -8.32 13.66
N PRO A 483 12.49 -7.13 13.21
CA PRO A 483 11.65 -6.13 12.54
C PRO A 483 11.44 -6.45 11.05
N TRP A 484 10.73 -7.55 10.76
CA TRP A 484 10.63 -8.13 9.42
C TRP A 484 10.09 -7.21 8.33
N LEU A 485 9.16 -6.32 8.67
CA LEU A 485 8.49 -5.43 7.71
C LEU A 485 8.87 -3.96 7.89
N THR A 486 9.61 -3.64 8.95
CA THR A 486 9.73 -2.27 9.50
C THR A 486 11.15 -1.75 9.48
N SER A 487 12.15 -2.64 9.49
CA SER A 487 13.51 -2.28 9.12
C SER A 487 13.70 -2.31 7.61
N SER A 488 14.27 -1.25 7.02
CA SER A 488 14.46 -1.13 5.56
C SER A 488 15.21 -2.32 4.96
N PHE A 489 16.28 -2.76 5.60
CA PHE A 489 17.08 -3.90 5.12
C PHE A 489 16.34 -5.23 5.28
N VAL A 490 15.76 -5.45 6.47
CA VAL A 490 15.06 -6.71 6.75
C VAL A 490 13.79 -6.83 5.91
N ALA A 491 13.04 -5.75 5.70
CA ALA A 491 11.86 -5.72 4.84
C ALA A 491 12.18 -6.10 3.38
N LYS A 492 13.30 -5.60 2.85
CA LYS A 492 13.80 -6.02 1.53
C LYS A 492 14.10 -7.51 1.47
N LEU A 493 14.74 -8.06 2.51
CA LEU A 493 15.00 -9.51 2.61
C LEU A 493 13.72 -10.32 2.74
N SER A 494 12.76 -9.87 3.54
CA SER A 494 11.44 -10.49 3.70
C SER A 494 10.71 -10.55 2.35
N CYS A 495 10.71 -9.47 1.57
CA CYS A 495 10.13 -9.44 0.23
C CYS A 495 10.79 -10.47 -0.70
N ILE A 496 12.13 -10.51 -0.73
CA ILE A 496 12.87 -11.48 -1.54
C ILE A 496 12.54 -12.92 -1.11
N PHE A 497 12.53 -13.19 0.20
CA PHE A 497 12.27 -14.51 0.76
C PHE A 497 10.86 -15.00 0.40
N VAL A 498 9.84 -14.21 0.71
CA VAL A 498 8.44 -14.57 0.44
C VAL A 498 8.23 -14.76 -1.07
N MET A 499 8.74 -13.86 -1.90
CA MET A 499 8.54 -13.95 -3.36
C MET A 499 9.33 -15.11 -3.98
N SER A 500 10.47 -15.48 -3.40
CA SER A 500 11.21 -16.69 -3.79
C SER A 500 10.47 -17.96 -3.35
N TRP A 501 9.85 -17.95 -2.17
CA TRP A 501 9.00 -19.04 -1.68
C TRP A 501 7.80 -19.32 -2.61
N PHE A 502 7.21 -18.27 -3.20
CA PHE A 502 6.17 -18.43 -4.23
C PHE A 502 6.71 -18.98 -5.57
N SER A 503 7.96 -18.68 -5.90
CA SER A 503 8.48 -18.85 -7.27
C SER A 503 9.33 -20.10 -7.45
N PHE A 504 9.97 -20.61 -6.40
CA PHE A 504 10.76 -21.84 -6.49
C PHE A 504 9.97 -23.06 -6.98
N PRO A 505 8.65 -23.24 -6.69
CA PRO A 505 7.94 -24.44 -7.14
C PRO A 505 7.83 -24.51 -8.67
N TYR A 506 7.63 -23.36 -9.32
CA TYR A 506 7.65 -23.26 -10.77
C TYR A 506 8.99 -23.76 -11.33
N PHE A 507 10.10 -23.24 -10.81
CA PHE A 507 11.45 -23.67 -11.22
C PHE A 507 11.73 -25.15 -10.92
N MET A 508 11.23 -25.68 -9.80
CA MET A 508 11.35 -27.11 -9.49
C MET A 508 10.69 -27.98 -10.56
N VAL A 509 9.49 -27.60 -11.02
CA VAL A 509 8.74 -28.35 -12.03
C VAL A 509 9.44 -28.28 -13.39
N VAL A 510 9.82 -27.09 -13.85
CA VAL A 510 10.48 -26.95 -15.16
C VAL A 510 11.88 -27.55 -15.17
N SER A 511 12.66 -27.39 -14.09
CA SER A 511 13.97 -28.05 -13.96
C SER A 511 13.84 -29.57 -13.93
N SER A 512 12.80 -30.12 -13.29
CA SER A 512 12.54 -31.57 -13.34
C SER A 512 12.30 -32.09 -14.76
N GLY A 513 11.68 -31.29 -15.63
CA GLY A 513 11.49 -31.63 -17.04
C GLY A 513 12.81 -31.64 -17.81
N VAL A 514 13.62 -30.58 -17.64
CA VAL A 514 14.92 -30.42 -18.30
C VAL A 514 15.94 -31.45 -17.84
N LEU A 515 15.96 -31.82 -16.55
CA LEU A 515 16.87 -32.85 -16.03
C LEU A 515 16.74 -34.17 -16.78
N LYS A 516 15.53 -34.52 -17.24
CA LYS A 516 15.28 -35.76 -18.00
C LYS A 516 15.84 -35.73 -19.42
N SER A 517 16.07 -34.56 -19.99
CA SER A 517 16.66 -34.43 -21.34
C SER A 517 18.19 -34.43 -21.32
N ILE A 518 18.83 -34.34 -20.14
CA ILE A 518 20.29 -34.37 -20.03
C ILE A 518 20.76 -35.84 -20.13
N PRO A 519 21.63 -36.19 -21.10
CA PRO A 519 22.16 -37.56 -21.21
C PRO A 519 22.87 -38.01 -19.93
N ARG A 520 22.67 -39.27 -19.54
CA ARG A 520 23.26 -39.82 -18.30
C ARG A 520 24.78 -39.90 -18.35
N ASP A 521 25.36 -40.02 -19.53
CA ASP A 521 26.80 -40.14 -19.79
C ASP A 521 27.60 -38.99 -19.15
N TYR A 522 27.06 -37.75 -19.16
CA TYR A 522 27.68 -36.61 -18.50
C TYR A 522 27.90 -36.85 -17.00
N TYR A 523 26.93 -37.50 -16.34
CA TYR A 523 27.00 -37.80 -14.92
C TYR A 523 27.88 -39.01 -14.61
N GLU A 524 27.89 -40.02 -15.49
CA GLU A 524 28.71 -41.23 -15.34
C GLU A 524 30.20 -40.92 -15.53
N VAL A 525 30.55 -40.21 -16.60
CA VAL A 525 31.94 -39.78 -16.87
C VAL A 525 32.48 -38.92 -15.73
N ALA A 526 31.68 -37.98 -15.21
CA ALA A 526 32.10 -37.14 -14.08
C ALA A 526 32.36 -37.96 -12.81
N LYS A 527 31.55 -38.99 -12.54
CA LYS A 527 31.77 -39.89 -11.39
C LYS A 527 33.01 -40.76 -11.56
N ILE A 528 33.26 -41.27 -12.77
CA ILE A 528 34.49 -42.02 -13.08
C ILE A 528 35.72 -41.14 -12.86
N ALA A 529 35.64 -39.85 -13.21
CA ALA A 529 36.68 -38.85 -12.95
C ALA A 529 36.80 -38.42 -11.46
N GLY A 530 36.06 -39.04 -10.54
CA GLY A 530 36.12 -38.74 -9.10
C GLY A 530 35.42 -37.46 -8.67
N ALA A 531 34.56 -36.87 -9.51
CA ALA A 531 33.88 -35.63 -9.18
C ALA A 531 32.81 -35.84 -8.09
N GLY A 532 32.86 -34.99 -7.05
CA GLY A 532 31.85 -34.98 -5.98
C GLY A 532 30.47 -34.46 -6.44
N ASN A 533 29.42 -34.78 -5.69
CA ASN A 533 28.04 -34.36 -6.02
C ASN A 533 27.87 -32.84 -6.14
N ALA A 534 28.56 -32.05 -5.32
CA ALA A 534 28.53 -30.59 -5.40
C ALA A 534 29.18 -30.08 -6.70
N PHE A 535 30.29 -30.69 -7.12
CA PHE A 535 30.94 -30.36 -8.39
C PHE A 535 30.00 -30.67 -9.56
N ILE A 536 29.42 -31.88 -9.58
CA ILE A 536 28.46 -32.29 -10.62
C ILE A 536 27.26 -31.34 -10.65
N PHE A 537 26.75 -30.90 -9.50
CA PHE A 537 25.64 -29.96 -9.43
C PHE A 537 26.02 -28.60 -10.03
N PHE A 538 27.06 -27.94 -9.52
CA PHE A 538 27.40 -26.56 -9.91
C PHE A 538 28.10 -26.46 -11.29
N LYS A 539 28.82 -27.49 -11.73
CA LYS A 539 29.61 -27.45 -12.98
C LYS A 539 28.97 -28.15 -14.16
N ILE A 540 28.05 -29.09 -13.93
CA ILE A 540 27.36 -29.82 -15.00
C ILE A 540 25.87 -29.49 -15.00
N THR A 541 25.19 -29.75 -13.88
CA THR A 541 23.72 -29.69 -13.82
C THR A 541 23.19 -28.26 -13.96
N VAL A 542 23.61 -27.35 -13.07
CA VAL A 542 23.13 -25.96 -13.06
C VAL A 542 23.40 -25.25 -14.38
N PRO A 543 24.60 -25.33 -15.00
CA PRO A 543 24.86 -24.68 -16.28
C PRO A 543 24.01 -25.22 -17.43
N LEU A 544 23.79 -26.54 -17.51
CA LEU A 544 22.95 -27.14 -18.55
C LEU A 544 21.47 -26.76 -18.38
N VAL A 545 20.97 -26.83 -17.14
CA VAL A 545 19.59 -26.44 -16.83
C VAL A 545 19.39 -24.95 -17.07
N PHE A 546 20.35 -24.10 -16.68
CA PHE A 546 20.32 -22.66 -16.94
C PHE A 546 20.23 -22.35 -18.44
N LYS A 547 21.06 -22.98 -19.27
CA LYS A 547 21.03 -22.78 -20.74
C LYS A 547 19.66 -23.14 -21.32
N ALA A 548 19.08 -24.25 -20.89
CA ALA A 548 17.76 -24.69 -21.35
C ALA A 548 16.62 -23.78 -20.86
N LEU A 549 16.71 -23.28 -19.62
CA LEU A 549 15.67 -22.46 -19.00
C LEU A 549 15.85 -20.95 -19.20
N PHE A 550 16.93 -20.50 -19.86
CA PHE A 550 17.24 -19.08 -20.00
C PHE A 550 16.07 -18.23 -20.53
N PRO A 551 15.31 -18.64 -21.57
CA PRO A 551 14.13 -17.89 -22.02
C PRO A 551 13.03 -17.78 -20.95
N MET A 552 12.79 -18.85 -20.20
CA MET A 552 11.83 -18.86 -19.09
C MET A 552 12.30 -17.98 -17.93
N MET A 553 13.61 -17.91 -17.67
CA MET A 553 14.18 -17.01 -16.66
C MET A 553 14.01 -15.54 -17.05
N ILE A 554 14.13 -15.20 -18.34
CA ILE A 554 13.83 -13.83 -18.83
C ILE A 554 12.36 -13.49 -18.59
N MET A 555 11.43 -14.40 -18.93
CA MET A 555 10.01 -14.20 -18.66
C MET A 555 9.74 -14.04 -17.15
N SER A 556 10.37 -14.88 -16.33
CA SER A 556 10.26 -14.80 -14.87
C SER A 556 10.82 -13.49 -14.32
N PHE A 557 11.92 -12.98 -14.88
CA PHE A 557 12.46 -11.67 -14.53
C PHE A 557 11.47 -10.54 -14.85
N ILE A 558 10.85 -10.54 -16.03
CA ILE A 558 9.84 -9.54 -16.40
C ILE A 558 8.63 -9.59 -15.45
N MET A 559 8.21 -10.80 -15.06
CA MET A 559 7.16 -11.00 -14.06
C MET A 559 7.56 -10.44 -12.69
N GLN A 560 8.79 -10.72 -12.23
CA GLN A 560 9.25 -10.22 -10.92
C GLN A 560 9.56 -8.73 -10.91
N PHE A 561 9.95 -8.16 -12.05
CA PHE A 561 10.12 -6.72 -12.21
C PHE A 561 8.80 -5.97 -11.97
N ASN A 562 7.67 -6.57 -12.36
CA ASN A 562 6.32 -6.03 -12.16
C ASN A 562 5.59 -6.71 -11.00
N GLN A 563 6.30 -7.17 -9.96
CA GLN A 563 5.71 -7.93 -8.87
C GLN A 563 4.88 -7.06 -7.92
N PHE A 564 3.61 -6.84 -8.26
CA PHE A 564 2.69 -6.08 -7.40
C PHE A 564 2.41 -6.76 -6.05
N GLY A 565 2.62 -8.08 -5.93
CA GLY A 565 2.44 -8.80 -4.67
C GLY A 565 3.27 -8.24 -3.50
N VAL A 566 4.41 -7.58 -3.77
CA VAL A 566 5.22 -6.90 -2.74
C VAL A 566 4.40 -5.82 -2.02
N TYR A 567 3.50 -5.13 -2.72
CA TYR A 567 2.64 -4.11 -2.11
C TYR A 567 1.71 -4.68 -1.03
N LEU A 568 1.25 -5.92 -1.19
CA LEU A 568 0.39 -6.56 -0.18
C LEU A 568 1.14 -6.91 1.11
N LEU A 569 2.47 -7.06 1.02
CA LEU A 569 3.33 -7.39 2.14
C LEU A 569 3.71 -6.15 2.96
N THR A 570 4.15 -5.09 2.29
CA THR A 570 4.76 -3.91 2.93
C THR A 570 4.10 -2.58 2.60
N GLN A 571 3.22 -2.53 1.59
CA GLN A 571 2.61 -1.32 1.05
C GLN A 571 3.65 -0.26 0.60
N GLY A 572 4.85 -0.71 0.22
CA GLY A 572 5.99 0.15 -0.13
C GLY A 572 6.89 0.50 1.07
N GLY A 573 6.41 0.33 2.29
CA GLY A 573 7.16 0.60 3.51
C GLY A 573 8.38 -0.30 3.72
N PRO A 574 9.27 -0.01 4.68
CA PRO A 574 9.30 1.19 5.52
C PRO A 574 9.57 2.46 4.71
N PRO A 575 9.25 3.66 5.21
CA PRO A 575 9.51 4.90 4.48
C PRO A 575 11.00 5.08 4.12
N GLY A 576 11.24 5.82 3.03
CA GLY A 576 12.59 6.19 2.59
C GLY A 576 13.31 7.15 3.55
N ASP A 577 14.60 7.38 3.32
CA ASP A 577 15.43 8.26 4.17
C ASP A 577 15.01 9.74 4.12
N VAL A 578 14.48 10.18 2.98
CA VAL A 578 14.04 11.55 2.76
C VAL A 578 12.53 11.56 2.62
N LEU A 579 11.86 12.52 3.27
CA LEU A 579 10.41 12.64 3.23
C LEU A 579 9.91 12.84 1.78
N GLY A 580 8.99 11.99 1.34
CA GLY A 580 8.52 11.98 -0.05
C GLY A 580 9.33 11.15 -1.03
N SER A 581 10.42 10.51 -0.60
CA SER A 581 11.07 9.46 -1.39
C SER A 581 10.19 8.21 -1.49
N PRO A 582 10.37 7.39 -2.54
CA PRO A 582 9.78 6.06 -2.59
C PRO A 582 10.06 5.27 -1.31
N GLY A 583 9.12 4.42 -0.91
CA GLY A 583 9.32 3.56 0.23
C GLY A 583 10.48 2.58 -0.02
N SER A 584 11.08 2.08 1.06
CA SER A 584 12.29 1.26 1.01
C SER A 584 12.09 -0.04 0.23
N THR A 585 10.88 -0.57 0.16
CA THR A 585 10.58 -1.79 -0.60
C THR A 585 9.81 -1.52 -1.90
N ASP A 586 9.50 -0.26 -2.22
CA ASP A 586 8.74 0.10 -3.40
C ASP A 586 9.46 -0.36 -4.68
N LEU A 587 8.79 -1.22 -5.44
CA LEU A 587 9.13 -1.47 -6.83
C LEU A 587 8.54 -0.35 -7.68
N LEU A 588 9.04 -0.19 -8.90
CA LEU A 588 8.50 0.81 -9.83
C LEU A 588 6.98 0.69 -10.00
N ILE A 589 6.44 -0.54 -10.07
CA ILE A 589 5.00 -0.77 -10.21
C ILE A 589 4.21 -0.39 -8.94
N THR A 590 4.76 -0.62 -7.75
CA THR A 590 4.08 -0.28 -6.49
C THR A 590 4.10 1.22 -6.25
N TYR A 591 5.19 1.89 -6.65
CA TYR A 591 5.27 3.35 -6.63
C TYR A 591 4.30 4.01 -7.63
N VAL A 592 4.16 3.45 -8.83
CA VAL A 592 3.13 3.88 -9.80
C VAL A 592 1.74 3.77 -9.17
N PHE A 593 1.44 2.65 -8.52
CA PHE A 593 0.15 2.46 -7.84
C PHE A 593 -0.07 3.50 -6.75
N ASN A 594 0.91 3.73 -5.88
CA ASN A 594 0.83 4.75 -4.84
C ASN A 594 0.62 6.16 -5.42
N THR A 595 1.32 6.48 -6.50
CA THR A 595 1.20 7.78 -7.19
C THR A 595 -0.16 7.95 -7.86
N ALA A 596 -0.72 6.89 -8.43
CA ALA A 596 -2.04 6.93 -9.06
C ALA A 596 -3.15 7.00 -8.01
N PHE A 597 -3.16 6.12 -7.01
CA PHE A 597 -4.33 5.89 -6.17
C PHE A 597 -4.25 6.58 -4.81
N ASN A 598 -3.06 6.74 -4.22
CA ASN A 598 -2.93 7.39 -2.92
C ASN A 598 -2.74 8.90 -3.09
N THR A 599 -1.90 9.33 -4.03
CA THR A 599 -1.68 10.78 -4.28
C THR A 599 -2.56 11.36 -5.39
N LYS A 600 -3.30 10.52 -6.13
CA LYS A 600 -4.22 10.93 -7.22
C LYS A 600 -3.52 11.71 -8.34
N ARG A 601 -2.21 11.51 -8.53
CA ARG A 601 -1.40 12.13 -9.58
C ARG A 601 -1.33 11.23 -10.81
N TYR A 602 -2.49 11.01 -11.45
CA TYR A 602 -2.65 10.02 -12.52
C TYR A 602 -1.71 10.24 -13.72
N SER A 603 -1.54 11.48 -14.19
CA SER A 603 -0.63 11.80 -15.31
C SER A 603 0.83 11.50 -14.99
N LEU A 604 1.28 11.76 -13.76
CA LEU A 604 2.61 11.44 -13.29
C LEU A 604 2.81 9.92 -13.20
N ALA A 605 1.84 9.20 -12.64
CA ALA A 605 1.85 7.74 -12.59
C ALA A 605 1.90 7.11 -13.99
N ALA A 606 1.15 7.69 -14.94
CA ALA A 606 1.17 7.29 -16.34
C ALA A 606 2.56 7.50 -16.96
N ALA A 607 3.24 8.62 -16.67
CA ALA A 607 4.61 8.87 -17.13
C ALA A 607 5.62 7.86 -16.56
N TYR A 608 5.55 7.52 -15.27
CA TYR A 608 6.35 6.44 -14.70
C TYR A 608 6.06 5.09 -15.37
N SER A 609 4.79 4.78 -15.70
CA SER A 609 4.42 3.56 -16.42
C SER A 609 4.99 3.50 -17.84
N VAL A 610 5.09 4.64 -18.53
CA VAL A 610 5.77 4.72 -19.83
C VAL A 610 7.26 4.44 -19.69
N ILE A 611 7.92 4.98 -18.66
CA ILE A 611 9.34 4.70 -18.37
C ILE A 611 9.55 3.21 -18.10
N ILE A 612 8.69 2.57 -17.29
CA ILE A 612 8.70 1.13 -17.05
C ILE A 612 8.56 0.34 -18.35
N PHE A 613 7.58 0.71 -19.18
CA PHE A 613 7.32 0.07 -20.46
C PHE A 613 8.56 0.11 -21.38
N CYS A 614 9.20 1.29 -21.50
CA CYS A 614 10.43 1.45 -22.27
C CYS A 614 11.58 0.60 -21.71
N PHE A 615 11.75 0.57 -20.38
CA PHE A 615 12.79 -0.23 -19.73
C PHE A 615 12.60 -1.74 -19.98
N VAL A 616 11.39 -2.25 -19.73
CA VAL A 616 11.07 -3.68 -19.92
C VAL A 616 11.14 -4.07 -21.39
N GLY A 617 10.66 -3.21 -22.30
CA GLY A 617 10.74 -3.41 -23.74
C GLY A 617 12.18 -3.49 -24.24
N LEU A 618 13.04 -2.56 -23.79
CA LEU A 618 14.47 -2.58 -24.12
C LEU A 618 15.16 -3.83 -23.56
N PHE A 619 14.89 -4.16 -22.29
CA PHE A 619 15.44 -5.35 -21.63
C PHE A 619 15.03 -6.63 -22.36
N ALA A 620 13.76 -6.78 -22.72
CA ALA A 620 13.26 -7.94 -23.46
C ALA A 620 13.90 -8.04 -24.85
N PHE A 621 14.03 -6.93 -25.57
CA PHE A 621 14.66 -6.88 -26.89
C PHE A 621 16.14 -7.33 -26.84
N VAL A 622 16.91 -6.79 -25.88
CA VAL A 622 18.33 -7.14 -25.68
C VAL A 622 18.46 -8.61 -25.28
N SER A 623 17.66 -9.06 -24.33
CA SER A 623 17.71 -10.44 -23.80
C SER A 623 17.39 -11.48 -24.87
N LEU A 624 16.39 -11.22 -25.72
CA LEU A 624 16.03 -12.10 -26.84
C LEU A 624 17.11 -12.13 -27.93
N ARG A 625 17.78 -11.02 -28.21
CA ARG A 625 18.91 -10.99 -29.15
C ARG A 625 20.09 -11.83 -28.66
N ILE A 626 20.42 -11.73 -27.37
CA ILE A 626 21.50 -12.52 -26.76
C ILE A 626 21.14 -14.01 -26.77
N GLY A 627 19.89 -14.35 -26.44
CA GLY A 627 19.39 -15.72 -26.46
C GLY A 627 19.51 -16.39 -27.82
N LYS A 628 19.22 -15.66 -28.91
CA LYS A 628 19.40 -16.19 -30.28
C LYS A 628 20.85 -16.50 -30.63
N ARG A 629 21.82 -15.67 -30.24
CA ARG A 629 23.26 -15.92 -30.55
C ARG A 629 23.81 -17.20 -29.90
N LYS A 630 23.42 -17.49 -28.66
CA LYS A 630 23.92 -18.64 -27.89
C LYS A 630 23.29 -20.00 -28.23
N ILE A 631 22.28 -20.05 -29.09
CA ILE A 631 21.65 -21.30 -29.55
C ILE A 631 22.35 -21.82 -30.83
N TYR A 632 23.07 -20.95 -31.55
CA TYR A 632 23.79 -21.28 -32.78
C TYR A 632 25.32 -21.43 -32.60
N GLU A 633 25.81 -21.25 -31.37
CA GLU A 633 27.21 -21.49 -30.94
C GLU A 633 27.21 -22.51 -29.80
#